data_AF-A0A0W8CY92-F1
#
_entry.id   AF-A0A0W8CY92-F1
#
_cell.length_a   1.000
_cell.length_b   1.000
_cell.length_c   1.000
_cell.angle_alpha   90.00
_cell.angle_beta   90.00
_cell.angle_gamma   90.00
#
_symmetry.space_group_name_H-M   'P 1'
#
loop_
_entity.id
_entity.type
_entity.pdbx_description
1 polymer ?
#
loop_
_entity_poly.entity_id
_entity_poly.type
_entity_poly.pdbx_seq_one_letter_code
_entity_poly.pdbx_strand_id
1 'polypeptide(L)'
;MDKAAGLGYLGAVKWLNENRSEGCSPAAMINAASKGFLDVVMYLLSKVDQPATNAAISAAAENGHLLVVKYLHENRSEPCGADAIIRAKKNGHCRIVQLLLEHEGCRLAFKKETSIRMVMYRLLCMVLLVFRFIPQTLIEFFRPDGNHRDQIKSSEAQSGKQKCEMEARIRAEEEANIRMKEEPRLRAEVEAYIREEQKTQAAIQAKKEKDMRARIRAEIQENVEDKMRTEIRAGLLGDDLKQR
;
A
#
# COMPACT_ATOMS: atom_id res chain seq x y z
N MET A 1 35.22 -4.69 6.01
CA MET A 1 33.97 -3.96 5.74
C MET A 1 32.76 -4.61 6.43
N ASP A 2 32.58 -5.92 6.29
CA ASP A 2 31.40 -6.67 6.75
C ASP A 2 31.06 -6.48 8.24
N LYS A 3 32.05 -6.50 9.12
CA LYS A 3 31.83 -6.34 10.56
C LYS A 3 31.40 -4.92 10.92
N ALA A 4 31.91 -3.91 10.22
CA ALA A 4 31.46 -2.52 10.40
C ALA A 4 30.02 -2.34 9.92
N ALA A 5 29.67 -2.95 8.78
CA ALA A 5 28.30 -2.94 8.26
C ALA A 5 27.33 -3.63 9.23
N GLY A 6 27.71 -4.80 9.75
CA GLY A 6 26.95 -5.53 10.77
C GLY A 6 26.92 -4.88 12.15
N LEU A 7 27.59 -3.75 12.36
CA LEU A 7 27.52 -2.97 13.60
C LEU A 7 26.85 -1.60 13.39
N GLY A 8 26.48 -1.25 12.16
CA GLY A 8 25.84 0.04 11.85
C GLY A 8 26.82 1.21 11.77
N TYR A 9 28.13 0.94 11.68
CA TYR A 9 29.15 2.00 11.65
C TYR A 9 29.32 2.56 10.24
N LEU A 10 28.34 3.36 9.79
CA LEU A 10 28.33 3.96 8.45
C LEU A 10 29.62 4.74 8.13
N GLY A 11 30.15 5.51 9.09
CA GLY A 11 31.40 6.26 8.88
C GLY A 11 32.60 5.36 8.60
N ALA A 12 32.71 4.25 9.32
CA ALA A 12 33.75 3.26 9.07
C ALA A 12 33.53 2.53 7.74
N VAL A 13 32.28 2.23 7.37
CA VAL A 13 31.95 1.62 6.07
C VAL A 13 32.35 2.53 4.91
N LYS A 14 32.03 3.83 4.97
CA LYS A 14 32.44 4.83 3.98
C LYS A 14 33.95 4.92 3.85
N TRP A 15 34.63 5.09 4.99
CA TRP A 15 36.09 5.19 5.02
C TRP A 15 36.75 3.93 4.43
N LEU A 16 36.26 2.74 4.79
CA LEU A 16 36.78 1.48 4.26
C LEU A 16 36.54 1.34 2.75
N ASN A 17 35.41 1.83 2.23
CA ASN A 17 35.13 1.80 0.78
C ASN A 17 36.06 2.72 -0.01
N GLU A 18 36.32 3.91 0.53
CA GLU A 18 37.10 4.95 -0.15
C GLU A 18 38.61 4.70 -0.07
N ASN A 19 39.07 4.02 0.99
CA ASN A 19 40.50 3.85 1.28
C ASN A 19 41.02 2.43 1.06
N ARG A 20 40.17 1.45 0.74
CA ARG A 20 40.58 0.04 0.51
C ARG A 20 39.86 -0.57 -0.69
N SER A 21 40.54 -1.50 -1.37
CA SER A 21 40.06 -2.16 -2.60
C SER A 21 39.51 -3.58 -2.39
N GLU A 22 39.46 -4.06 -1.15
CA GLU A 22 39.05 -5.44 -0.82
C GLU A 22 37.54 -5.68 -1.00
N GLY A 23 36.75 -4.60 -1.08
CA GLY A 23 35.32 -4.66 -1.29
C GLY A 23 34.52 -5.17 -0.09
N CYS A 24 33.26 -5.53 -0.35
CA CYS A 24 32.36 -6.09 0.65
C CYS A 24 31.89 -7.48 0.22
N SER A 25 31.68 -8.36 1.19
CA SER A 25 31.03 -9.64 0.92
C SER A 25 29.50 -9.51 1.03
N PRO A 26 28.72 -10.47 0.50
CA PRO A 26 27.27 -10.51 0.72
C PRO A 26 26.88 -10.52 2.19
N ALA A 27 27.77 -10.97 3.09
CA ALA A 27 27.52 -10.97 4.52
C ALA A 27 27.39 -9.54 5.10
N ALA A 28 28.04 -8.54 4.51
CA ALA A 28 27.88 -7.14 4.91
C ALA A 28 26.42 -6.69 4.81
N MET A 29 25.80 -6.93 3.65
CA MET A 29 24.39 -6.60 3.38
C MET A 29 23.45 -7.39 4.28
N ILE A 30 23.68 -8.70 4.42
CA ILE A 30 22.83 -9.57 5.26
C ILE A 30 22.89 -9.13 6.73
N ASN A 31 24.08 -8.85 7.27
CA ASN A 31 24.26 -8.46 8.67
C ASN A 31 23.72 -7.05 8.96
N ALA A 32 23.85 -6.12 8.01
CA ALA A 32 23.24 -4.80 8.14
C ALA A 32 21.71 -4.90 8.09
N ALA A 33 21.18 -5.70 7.17
CA ALA A 33 19.74 -5.90 7.00
C ALA A 33 19.10 -6.65 8.19
N SER A 34 19.77 -7.66 8.74
CA SER A 34 19.30 -8.43 9.90
C SER A 34 19.21 -7.61 11.18
N LYS A 35 19.95 -6.50 11.27
CA LYS A 35 19.94 -5.57 12.40
C LYS A 35 19.18 -4.28 12.15
N GLY A 36 18.67 -4.10 10.93
CA GLY A 36 17.83 -2.94 10.59
C GLY A 36 18.61 -1.66 10.30
N PHE A 37 19.90 -1.73 10.02
CA PHE A 37 20.73 -0.56 9.70
C PHE A 37 20.46 -0.07 8.28
N LEU A 38 19.33 0.64 8.11
CA LEU A 38 18.85 1.14 6.82
C LEU A 38 19.88 2.02 6.12
N ASP A 39 20.54 2.91 6.86
CA ASP A 39 21.56 3.83 6.36
C ASP A 39 22.76 3.09 5.74
N VAL A 40 23.22 2.02 6.39
CA VAL A 40 24.27 1.14 5.87
C VAL A 40 23.77 0.36 4.64
N VAL A 41 22.56 -0.19 4.69
CA VAL A 41 21.95 -0.92 3.57
C VAL A 41 21.83 -0.03 2.32
N MET A 42 21.33 1.20 2.49
CA MET A 42 21.22 2.19 1.41
C MET A 42 22.58 2.51 0.80
N TYR A 43 23.62 2.69 1.64
CA TYR A 43 24.97 2.95 1.16
C TYR A 43 25.56 1.76 0.39
N LEU A 44 25.42 0.54 0.93
CA LEU A 44 25.94 -0.67 0.29
C LEU A 44 25.28 -0.93 -1.06
N LEU A 45 23.97 -0.70 -1.18
CA LEU A 45 23.24 -0.91 -2.42
C LEU A 45 23.54 0.16 -3.47
N SER A 46 23.63 1.43 -3.07
CA SER A 46 23.78 2.55 -4.02
C SER A 46 25.21 2.91 -4.41
N LYS A 47 26.19 2.67 -3.52
CA LYS A 47 27.59 3.10 -3.72
C LYS A 47 28.55 1.94 -3.97
N VAL A 48 28.32 0.82 -3.30
CA VAL A 48 29.16 -0.38 -3.45
C VAL A 48 28.61 -1.32 -4.53
N ASP A 49 27.38 -1.06 -5.00
CA ASP A 49 26.65 -1.89 -5.97
C ASP A 49 26.54 -3.36 -5.52
N GLN A 50 26.48 -3.56 -4.19
CA GLN A 50 26.38 -4.89 -3.63
C GLN A 50 24.98 -5.46 -3.88
N PRO A 51 24.84 -6.63 -4.52
CA PRO A 51 23.53 -7.18 -4.83
C PRO A 51 22.75 -7.48 -3.55
N ALA A 52 21.55 -6.93 -3.48
CA ALA A 52 20.58 -7.32 -2.47
C ALA A 52 20.13 -8.76 -2.76
N THR A 53 20.41 -9.69 -1.86
CA THR A 53 20.04 -11.11 -2.01
C THR A 53 18.72 -11.41 -1.31
N ASN A 54 18.06 -12.51 -1.69
CA ASN A 54 16.87 -12.99 -0.97
C ASN A 54 17.17 -13.29 0.50
N ALA A 55 18.41 -13.69 0.82
CA ALA A 55 18.86 -13.88 2.20
C ALA A 55 18.81 -12.59 3.03
N ALA A 56 19.18 -11.44 2.45
CA ALA A 56 19.13 -10.15 3.15
C ALA A 56 17.69 -9.72 3.48
N ILE A 57 16.76 -9.89 2.53
CA ILE A 57 15.33 -9.61 2.76
C ILE A 57 14.77 -10.58 3.80
N SER A 58 15.06 -11.87 3.68
CA SER A 58 14.62 -12.88 4.64
C SER A 58 15.13 -12.58 6.05
N ALA A 59 16.38 -12.14 6.19
CA ALA A 59 16.96 -11.77 7.49
C ALA A 59 16.35 -10.49 8.07
N ALA A 60 16.09 -9.47 7.24
CA ALA A 60 15.37 -8.27 7.68
C ALA A 60 13.91 -8.57 8.07
N ALA A 61 13.25 -9.44 7.30
CA ALA A 61 11.87 -9.89 7.54
C ALA A 61 11.76 -10.76 8.79
N GLU A 62 12.76 -11.61 9.05
CA GLU A 62 12.88 -12.42 10.26
C GLU A 62 12.99 -11.55 11.52
N ASN A 63 13.70 -10.43 11.46
CA ASN A 63 13.90 -9.54 12.62
C ASN A 63 12.90 -8.36 12.70
N GLY A 64 11.94 -8.28 11.79
CA GLY A 64 10.87 -7.28 11.86
C GLY A 64 11.25 -5.90 11.32
N HIS A 65 12.33 -5.78 10.54
CA HIS A 65 12.80 -4.50 10.01
C HIS A 65 12.04 -4.07 8.75
N LEU A 66 10.82 -3.57 8.94
CA LEU A 66 9.88 -3.17 7.87
C LEU A 66 10.51 -2.22 6.84
N LEU A 67 11.19 -1.16 7.30
CA LEU A 67 11.77 -0.14 6.41
C LEU A 67 12.86 -0.71 5.51
N VAL A 68 13.69 -1.59 6.05
CA VAL A 68 14.74 -2.27 5.29
C VAL A 68 14.13 -3.23 4.26
N VAL A 69 13.11 -4.01 4.65
CA VAL A 69 12.41 -4.89 3.71
C VAL A 69 11.78 -4.10 2.57
N LYS A 70 11.11 -2.98 2.88
CA LYS A 70 10.50 -2.11 1.87
C LYS A 70 11.57 -1.58 0.90
N TYR A 71 12.65 -1.03 1.43
CA TYR A 71 13.72 -0.48 0.60
C TYR A 71 14.40 -1.55 -0.29
N LEU A 72 14.74 -2.71 0.27
CA LEU A 72 15.33 -3.81 -0.48
C LEU A 72 14.38 -4.40 -1.52
N HIS A 73 13.07 -4.32 -1.29
CA HIS A 73 12.07 -4.81 -2.24
C HIS A 73 11.87 -3.86 -3.42
N GLU A 74 11.83 -2.54 -3.16
CA GLU A 74 11.66 -1.51 -4.19
C GLU A 74 12.86 -1.39 -5.14
N ASN A 75 14.07 -1.69 -4.65
CA ASN A 75 15.31 -1.52 -5.41
C ASN A 75 15.80 -2.82 -6.09
N ARG A 76 14.92 -3.81 -6.30
CA ARG A 76 15.26 -5.08 -6.96
C ARG A 76 14.26 -5.46 -8.03
N SER A 77 14.76 -6.13 -9.07
CA SER A 77 13.96 -6.70 -10.15
C SER A 77 13.52 -8.14 -9.88
N GLU A 78 14.19 -8.84 -8.96
CA GLU A 78 13.91 -10.25 -8.66
C GLU A 78 12.77 -10.40 -7.62
N PRO A 79 11.85 -11.37 -7.81
CA PRO A 79 10.79 -11.64 -6.85
C PRO A 79 11.36 -12.13 -5.52
N CYS A 80 10.72 -11.72 -4.41
CA CYS A 80 11.13 -12.17 -3.10
C CYS A 80 10.93 -13.68 -2.92
N GLY A 81 11.86 -14.32 -2.20
CA GLY A 81 11.75 -15.72 -1.83
C GLY A 81 10.62 -15.96 -0.82
N ALA A 82 9.97 -17.12 -0.92
CA ALA A 82 8.93 -17.55 0.02
C ALA A 82 9.42 -17.62 1.48
N ASP A 83 10.72 -17.88 1.67
CA ASP A 83 11.41 -17.83 2.96
C ASP A 83 11.16 -16.55 3.76
N ALA A 84 11.15 -15.38 3.10
CA ALA A 84 10.97 -14.11 3.79
C ALA A 84 9.59 -14.03 4.46
N ILE A 85 8.55 -14.52 3.77
CA ILE A 85 7.18 -14.57 4.28
C ILE A 85 7.08 -15.60 5.40
N ILE A 86 7.69 -16.78 5.23
CA ILE A 86 7.65 -17.85 6.24
C ILE A 86 8.33 -17.39 7.54
N ARG A 87 9.51 -16.76 7.45
CA ARG A 87 10.26 -16.29 8.63
C ARG A 87 9.57 -15.13 9.32
N ALA A 88 9.07 -14.15 8.56
CA ALA A 88 8.27 -13.06 9.11
C ALA A 88 7.01 -13.59 9.82
N LYS A 89 6.33 -14.60 9.24
CA LYS A 89 5.17 -15.24 9.85
C LYS A 89 5.52 -15.99 11.13
N LYS A 90 6.63 -16.75 11.14
CA LYS A 90 7.11 -17.48 12.33
C LYS A 90 7.39 -16.54 13.50
N ASN A 91 7.95 -15.36 13.22
CA ASN A 91 8.30 -14.37 14.25
C ASN A 91 7.19 -13.35 14.53
N GLY A 92 6.00 -13.49 13.92
CA GLY A 92 4.84 -12.64 14.19
C GLY A 92 4.91 -11.25 13.56
N HIS A 93 5.76 -11.03 12.55
CA HIS A 93 5.88 -9.74 11.87
C HIS A 93 4.79 -9.57 10.81
N CYS A 94 3.52 -9.48 11.26
CA CYS A 94 2.34 -9.43 10.41
C CYS A 94 2.37 -8.28 9.37
N ARG A 95 2.93 -7.12 9.72
CA ARG A 95 3.00 -5.98 8.80
C ARG A 95 3.91 -6.24 7.61
N ILE A 96 5.00 -6.98 7.82
CA ILE A 96 5.92 -7.38 6.75
C ILE A 96 5.27 -8.45 5.87
N VAL A 97 4.58 -9.41 6.47
CA VAL A 97 3.83 -10.43 5.73
C VAL A 97 2.79 -9.79 4.83
N GLN A 98 2.06 -8.79 5.32
CA GLN A 98 1.07 -8.05 4.52
C GLN A 98 1.74 -7.34 3.34
N LEU A 99 2.82 -6.59 3.58
CA LEU A 99 3.58 -5.89 2.53
C LEU A 99 4.11 -6.86 1.46
N LEU A 100 4.68 -7.99 1.87
CA LEU A 100 5.20 -8.99 0.91
C LEU A 100 4.07 -9.69 0.14
N LEU A 101 2.89 -9.89 0.74
CA LEU A 101 1.74 -10.52 0.07
C LEU A 101 0.97 -9.58 -0.85
N GLU A 102 1.10 -8.26 -0.69
CA GLU A 102 0.55 -7.26 -1.61
C GLU A 102 1.13 -7.44 -3.02
N HIS A 103 2.42 -7.80 -3.14
CA HIS A 103 3.08 -8.02 -4.42
C HIS A 103 2.83 -9.43 -4.99
N GLU A 104 2.43 -9.48 -6.27
CA GLU A 104 2.03 -10.73 -6.94
C GLU A 104 3.18 -11.75 -7.07
N GLY A 105 4.39 -11.30 -7.39
CA GLY A 105 5.57 -12.18 -7.52
C GLY A 105 5.91 -12.94 -6.24
N CYS A 106 5.86 -12.24 -5.11
CA CYS A 106 6.06 -12.80 -3.77
C CYS A 106 4.96 -13.78 -3.36
N ARG A 107 3.70 -13.44 -3.69
CA ARG A 107 2.54 -14.31 -3.43
C ARG A 107 2.61 -15.63 -4.20
N LEU A 108 3.03 -15.59 -5.47
CA LEU A 108 3.18 -16.78 -6.29
C LEU A 108 4.32 -17.68 -5.79
N ALA A 109 5.46 -17.09 -5.38
CA ALA A 109 6.56 -17.83 -4.76
C ALA A 109 6.09 -18.58 -3.50
N PHE A 110 5.33 -17.92 -2.63
CA PHE A 110 4.76 -18.53 -1.43
C PHE A 110 3.79 -19.69 -1.73
N LYS A 111 2.89 -19.51 -2.71
CA LYS A 111 1.94 -20.57 -3.11
C LYS A 111 2.66 -21.81 -3.64
N LYS A 112 3.69 -21.64 -4.48
CA LYS A 112 4.47 -22.77 -5.03
C LYS A 112 5.10 -23.62 -3.92
N GLU A 113 5.75 -22.96 -2.96
CA GLU A 113 6.46 -23.67 -1.89
C GLU A 113 5.51 -24.39 -0.93
N THR A 114 4.38 -23.76 -0.58
CA THR A 114 3.34 -24.41 0.23
C THR A 114 2.67 -25.59 -0.49
N SER A 115 2.43 -25.48 -1.80
CA SER A 115 1.88 -26.58 -2.61
C SER A 115 2.84 -27.76 -2.71
N ILE A 116 4.13 -27.53 -2.94
CA ILE A 116 5.15 -28.60 -2.98
C ILE A 116 5.21 -29.30 -1.62
N ARG A 117 5.25 -28.55 -0.53
CA ARG A 117 5.31 -29.10 0.83
C ARG A 117 4.07 -29.91 1.19
N MET A 118 2.88 -29.45 0.79
CA MET A 118 1.61 -30.17 1.00
C MET A 118 1.52 -31.45 0.17
N VAL A 119 1.95 -31.42 -1.09
CA VAL A 119 1.98 -32.62 -1.96
C VAL A 119 2.98 -33.63 -1.43
N MET A 120 4.18 -33.19 -1.03
CA MET A 120 5.19 -34.06 -0.43
C MET A 120 4.72 -34.65 0.91
N TYR A 121 4.06 -33.86 1.76
CA TYR A 121 3.50 -34.34 3.02
C TYR A 121 2.35 -35.33 2.80
N ARG A 122 1.47 -35.10 1.82
CA ARG A 122 0.43 -36.08 1.44
C ARG A 122 1.03 -37.37 0.89
N LEU A 123 2.05 -37.28 0.04
CA LEU A 123 2.74 -38.45 -0.51
C LEU A 123 3.46 -39.23 0.60
N LEU A 124 4.15 -38.53 1.49
CA LEU A 124 4.78 -39.10 2.67
C LEU A 124 3.75 -39.76 3.58
N CYS A 125 2.65 -39.09 3.93
CA CYS A 125 1.57 -39.69 4.72
C CYS A 125 0.96 -40.91 4.04
N MET A 126 0.75 -40.90 2.71
CA MET A 126 0.29 -42.08 1.97
C MET A 126 1.30 -43.23 2.07
N VAL A 127 2.60 -42.95 1.96
CA VAL A 127 3.67 -43.94 2.15
C VAL A 127 3.67 -44.48 3.59
N LEU A 128 3.63 -43.61 4.60
CA LEU A 128 3.61 -43.99 6.03
C LEU A 128 2.34 -44.77 6.42
N LEU A 129 1.19 -44.50 5.79
CA LEU A 129 -0.06 -45.25 5.99
C LEU A 129 0.01 -46.67 5.40
N VAL A 130 0.77 -46.85 4.32
CA VAL A 130 1.02 -48.17 3.69
C VAL A 130 2.05 -48.97 4.50
N PHE A 131 3.06 -48.31 5.07
CA PHE A 131 4.03 -48.90 6.00
C PHE A 131 3.52 -48.81 7.45
N ARG A 132 2.47 -49.59 7.75
CA ARG A 132 1.78 -49.65 9.06
C ARG A 132 2.63 -50.24 10.19
N PHE A 133 3.87 -49.81 10.36
CA PHE A 133 4.80 -50.26 11.41
C PHE A 133 5.92 -49.25 11.72
N ILE A 134 5.62 -47.95 11.69
CA ILE A 134 6.55 -46.95 12.20
C ILE A 134 6.17 -46.66 13.66
N PRO A 135 7.04 -46.98 14.63
CA PRO A 135 6.78 -46.65 16.02
C PRO A 135 6.57 -45.14 16.15
N GLN A 136 5.67 -44.73 17.04
CA GLN A 136 5.28 -43.31 17.27
C GLN A 136 6.48 -42.36 17.46
N THR A 137 7.66 -42.89 17.79
CA THR A 137 8.93 -42.16 17.94
C THR A 137 9.48 -41.55 16.65
N LEU A 138 9.26 -42.16 15.47
CA LEU A 138 9.82 -41.65 14.20
C LEU A 138 8.96 -40.55 13.56
N ILE A 139 7.67 -40.46 13.94
CA ILE A 139 6.77 -39.38 13.54
C ILE A 139 7.19 -38.06 14.21
N GLU A 140 7.74 -38.12 15.43
CA GLU A 140 8.23 -36.93 16.13
C GLU A 140 9.56 -36.41 15.54
N PHE A 141 10.40 -37.28 14.98
CA PHE A 141 11.68 -36.89 14.38
C PHE A 141 11.53 -36.11 13.06
N PHE A 142 10.43 -36.30 12.31
CA PHE A 142 10.15 -35.57 11.05
C PHE A 142 9.06 -34.50 11.17
N ARG A 143 8.55 -34.25 12.38
CA ARG A 143 7.79 -33.04 12.67
C ARG A 143 8.77 -31.86 12.54
N PRO A 144 8.47 -30.80 11.76
CA PRO A 144 9.46 -29.77 11.47
C PRO A 144 9.89 -29.08 12.77
N ASP A 145 11.17 -29.23 13.10
CA ASP A 145 11.95 -28.71 14.22
C ASP A 145 11.23 -27.79 15.20
N GLY A 146 10.96 -28.35 16.38
CA GLY A 146 10.81 -27.63 17.64
C GLY A 146 11.50 -28.42 18.74
N ASN A 147 12.83 -28.31 18.83
CA ASN A 147 13.63 -28.43 20.07
C ASN A 147 15.11 -28.31 19.72
N HIS A 148 15.89 -27.31 20.15
CA HIS A 148 16.27 -27.08 21.55
C HIS A 148 16.63 -25.60 21.82
N ARG A 149 15.90 -24.64 21.23
CA ARG A 149 16.01 -23.19 21.56
C ARG A 149 14.70 -22.64 22.12
N ASP A 150 13.84 -23.54 22.60
CA ASP A 150 12.40 -23.33 22.70
C ASP A 150 11.93 -22.88 24.08
N GLN A 151 12.80 -22.86 25.09
CA GLN A 151 12.45 -22.27 26.39
C GLN A 151 12.70 -20.75 26.45
N ILE A 152 13.68 -20.23 25.69
CA ILE A 152 13.91 -18.77 25.60
C ILE A 152 12.98 -18.16 24.53
N LYS A 153 12.80 -18.85 23.39
CA LYS A 153 11.97 -18.37 22.27
C LYS A 153 10.46 -18.54 22.44
N SER A 154 9.97 -19.47 23.27
CA SER A 154 8.52 -19.57 23.54
C SER A 154 8.03 -18.34 24.31
N SER A 155 8.82 -17.83 25.27
CA SER A 155 8.51 -16.58 25.97
C SER A 155 8.52 -15.37 25.04
N GLU A 156 9.48 -15.30 24.11
CA GLU A 156 9.60 -14.21 23.13
C GLU A 156 8.55 -14.30 22.01
N ALA A 157 8.17 -15.50 21.56
CA ALA A 157 7.12 -15.72 20.56
C ALA A 157 5.71 -15.48 21.13
N GLN A 158 5.50 -15.77 22.41
CA GLN A 158 4.25 -15.50 23.12
C GLN A 158 4.13 -14.01 23.47
N SER A 159 5.24 -13.35 23.82
CA SER A 159 5.36 -11.90 23.91
C SER A 159 5.12 -11.21 22.56
N GLY A 160 5.69 -11.74 21.46
CA GLY A 160 5.48 -11.22 20.10
C GLY A 160 4.03 -11.38 19.60
N LYS A 161 3.38 -12.50 19.90
CA LYS A 161 1.96 -12.71 19.62
C LYS A 161 1.09 -11.74 20.41
N GLN A 162 1.33 -11.59 21.71
CA GLN A 162 0.63 -10.61 22.55
C GLN A 162 0.87 -9.18 22.08
N LYS A 163 2.09 -8.83 21.65
CA LYS A 163 2.44 -7.52 21.12
C LYS A 163 1.71 -7.22 19.82
N CYS A 164 1.67 -8.15 18.86
CA CYS A 164 0.97 -7.95 17.60
C CYS A 164 -0.57 -7.87 17.81
N GLU A 165 -1.11 -8.65 18.74
CA GLU A 165 -2.53 -8.65 19.11
C GLU A 165 -2.91 -7.37 19.88
N MET A 166 -2.03 -6.87 20.75
CA MET A 166 -2.19 -5.61 21.47
C MET A 166 -2.06 -4.41 20.53
N GLU A 167 -1.07 -4.38 19.64
CA GLU A 167 -0.94 -3.33 18.62
C GLU A 167 -2.10 -3.34 17.62
N ALA A 168 -2.63 -4.51 17.26
CA ALA A 168 -3.83 -4.62 16.43
C ALA A 168 -5.07 -4.09 17.16
N ARG A 169 -5.18 -4.33 18.46
CA ARG A 169 -6.25 -3.78 19.31
C ARG A 169 -6.14 -2.26 19.45
N ILE A 170 -4.95 -1.74 19.74
CA ILE A 170 -4.72 -0.29 19.84
C ILE A 170 -5.04 0.39 18.51
N ARG A 171 -4.59 -0.17 17.37
CA ARG A 171 -4.96 0.36 16.05
C ARG A 171 -6.46 0.29 15.79
N ALA A 172 -7.11 -0.82 16.12
CA ALA A 172 -8.56 -0.95 15.93
C ALA A 172 -9.35 0.05 16.78
N GLU A 173 -8.88 0.32 18.01
CA GLU A 173 -9.47 1.28 18.94
C GLU A 173 -9.20 2.73 18.53
N GLU A 174 -7.99 3.04 18.08
CA GLU A 174 -7.63 4.34 17.49
C GLU A 174 -8.43 4.59 16.21
N GLU A 175 -8.51 3.63 15.28
CA GLU A 175 -9.33 3.75 14.08
C GLU A 175 -10.83 3.87 14.40
N ALA A 176 -11.33 3.17 15.42
CA ALA A 176 -12.71 3.33 15.88
C ALA A 176 -12.94 4.71 16.49
N ASN A 177 -11.98 5.27 17.23
CA ASN A 177 -12.03 6.62 17.75
C ASN A 177 -11.97 7.68 16.64
N ILE A 178 -11.11 7.51 15.64
CA ILE A 178 -11.02 8.37 14.46
C ILE A 178 -12.33 8.31 13.66
N ARG A 179 -12.87 7.11 13.40
CA ARG A 179 -14.18 6.94 12.75
C ARG A 179 -15.31 7.62 13.54
N MET A 180 -15.35 7.46 14.86
CA MET A 180 -16.41 8.09 15.66
C MET A 180 -16.29 9.60 15.79
N LYS A 181 -15.08 10.17 15.79
CA LYS A 181 -14.86 11.60 16.10
C LYS A 181 -14.56 12.45 14.88
N GLU A 182 -13.71 11.97 13.98
CA GLU A 182 -13.24 12.75 12.82
C GLU A 182 -14.14 12.57 11.59
N GLU A 183 -14.65 11.37 11.35
CA GLU A 183 -15.56 11.11 10.21
C GLU A 183 -16.83 11.98 10.22
N PRO A 184 -17.59 12.11 11.33
CA PRO A 184 -18.77 12.98 11.34
C PRO A 184 -18.40 14.47 11.26
N ARG A 185 -17.24 14.86 11.79
CA ARG A 185 -16.76 16.25 11.75
C ARG A 185 -16.40 16.65 10.32
N LEU A 186 -15.64 15.82 9.62
CA LEU A 186 -15.29 16.02 8.21
C LEU A 186 -16.52 15.93 7.30
N ARG A 187 -17.43 14.98 7.56
CA ARG A 187 -18.70 14.89 6.84
C ARG A 187 -19.53 16.18 6.99
N ALA A 188 -19.65 16.71 8.20
CA ALA A 188 -20.39 17.95 8.44
C ALA A 188 -19.74 19.15 7.74
N GLU A 189 -18.40 19.22 7.72
CA GLU A 189 -17.64 20.27 7.03
C GLU A 189 -17.81 20.21 5.51
N VAL A 190 -17.69 19.02 4.92
CA VAL A 190 -17.94 18.79 3.50
C VAL A 190 -19.39 19.10 3.13
N GLU A 191 -20.36 18.69 3.94
CA GLU A 191 -21.78 19.01 3.72
C GLU A 191 -22.08 20.51 3.86
N ALA A 192 -21.33 21.24 4.70
CA ALA A 192 -21.43 22.69 4.78
C ALA A 192 -20.87 23.35 3.50
N TYR A 193 -19.72 22.90 3.02
CA TYR A 193 -19.10 23.37 1.79
C TYR A 193 -20.02 23.13 0.57
N ILE A 194 -20.53 21.90 0.41
CA ILE A 194 -21.45 21.55 -0.69
C ILE A 194 -22.72 22.41 -0.63
N ARG A 195 -23.26 22.68 0.57
CA ARG A 195 -24.44 23.55 0.71
C ARG A 195 -24.17 24.98 0.26
N GLU A 196 -23.02 25.55 0.60
CA GLU A 196 -22.64 26.88 0.13
C GLU A 196 -22.44 26.90 -1.39
N GLU A 197 -21.79 25.89 -1.95
CA GLU A 197 -21.62 25.76 -3.40
C GLU A 197 -22.97 25.65 -4.12
N GLN A 198 -23.89 24.83 -3.62
CA GLN A 198 -25.26 24.73 -4.17
C GLN A 198 -26.03 26.05 -4.10
N LYS A 199 -25.90 26.82 -3.01
CA LYS A 199 -26.52 28.16 -2.91
C LYS A 199 -25.98 29.11 -3.97
N THR A 200 -24.66 29.15 -4.16
CA THR A 200 -24.05 30.02 -5.17
C THR A 200 -24.46 29.61 -6.59
N GLN A 201 -24.50 28.31 -6.89
CA GLN A 201 -24.99 27.79 -8.17
C GLN A 201 -26.46 28.13 -8.40
N ALA A 202 -27.32 27.98 -7.39
CA ALA A 202 -28.73 28.36 -7.48
C ALA A 202 -28.91 29.87 -7.73
N ALA A 203 -28.12 30.72 -7.07
CA ALA A 203 -28.14 32.16 -7.30
C ALA A 203 -27.70 32.54 -8.73
N ILE A 204 -26.67 31.90 -9.25
CA ILE A 204 -26.22 32.07 -10.64
C ILE A 204 -27.31 31.63 -11.62
N GLN A 205 -27.95 30.48 -11.36
CA GLN A 205 -29.02 29.96 -12.21
C GLN A 205 -30.24 30.89 -12.23
N ALA A 206 -30.67 31.38 -11.06
CA ALA A 206 -31.76 32.34 -10.96
C ALA A 206 -31.46 33.64 -11.70
N LYS A 207 -30.22 34.14 -11.63
CA LYS A 207 -29.78 35.31 -12.40
C LYS A 207 -29.85 35.06 -13.91
N LYS A 208 -29.33 33.91 -14.37
CA LYS A 208 -29.39 33.51 -15.79
C LYS A 208 -30.83 33.41 -16.29
N GLU A 209 -31.73 32.81 -15.51
CA GLU A 209 -33.16 32.74 -15.88
C GLU A 209 -33.79 34.13 -15.97
N LYS A 210 -33.51 35.01 -15.00
CA LYS A 210 -34.04 36.38 -15.01
C LYS A 210 -33.55 37.16 -16.24
N ASP A 211 -32.26 37.07 -16.55
CA ASP A 211 -31.65 37.74 -17.71
C ASP A 211 -32.21 37.16 -19.02
N MET A 212 -32.39 35.85 -19.10
CA MET A 212 -32.99 35.18 -20.26
C MET A 212 -34.45 35.59 -20.47
N ARG A 213 -35.25 35.61 -19.39
CA ARG A 213 -36.66 36.07 -19.45
C ARG A 213 -36.75 37.54 -19.87
N ALA A 214 -35.82 38.38 -19.43
CA ALA A 214 -35.77 39.78 -19.83
C ALA A 214 -35.45 39.93 -21.34
N ARG A 215 -34.49 39.17 -21.86
CA ARG A 215 -34.15 39.14 -23.29
C ARG A 215 -35.32 38.69 -24.16
N ILE A 216 -35.95 37.56 -23.80
CA ILE A 216 -37.11 37.03 -24.54
C ILE A 216 -38.25 38.05 -24.54
N ARG A 217 -38.50 38.72 -23.41
CA ARG A 217 -39.53 39.76 -23.33
C ARG A 217 -39.22 40.95 -24.26
N ALA A 218 -37.98 41.41 -24.28
CA ALA A 218 -37.55 42.51 -25.15
C ALA A 218 -37.68 42.14 -26.63
N GLU A 219 -37.27 40.93 -27.02
CA GLU A 219 -37.37 40.44 -28.40
C GLU A 219 -38.82 40.28 -28.86
N ILE A 220 -39.70 39.75 -28.01
CA ILE A 220 -41.14 39.68 -28.30
C ILE A 220 -41.72 41.09 -28.47
N GLN A 221 -41.34 42.03 -27.60
CA GLN A 221 -41.80 43.41 -27.68
C GLN A 221 -41.36 44.08 -28.99
N GLU A 222 -40.10 43.94 -29.38
CA GLU A 222 -39.55 44.46 -30.64
C GLU A 222 -40.27 43.85 -31.86
N ASN A 223 -40.45 42.53 -31.90
CA ASN A 223 -41.16 41.85 -32.98
C ASN A 223 -42.63 42.31 -33.11
N VAL A 224 -43.31 42.51 -31.97
CA VAL A 224 -44.70 43.01 -31.97
C VAL A 224 -44.75 44.46 -32.46
N GLU A 225 -43.82 45.31 -32.03
CA GLU A 225 -43.74 46.70 -32.49
C GLU A 225 -43.43 46.81 -33.98
N ASP A 226 -42.50 46.00 -34.49
CA ASP A 226 -42.16 45.96 -35.92
C ASP A 226 -43.33 45.47 -36.78
N LYS A 227 -44.04 44.43 -36.32
CA LYS A 227 -45.26 43.97 -36.98
C LYS A 227 -46.33 45.06 -37.01
N MET A 228 -46.54 45.77 -35.91
CA MET A 228 -47.50 46.88 -35.87
C MET A 228 -47.07 48.05 -36.77
N ARG A 229 -45.78 48.41 -36.80
CA ARG A 229 -45.24 49.45 -37.69
C ARG A 229 -45.43 49.10 -39.17
N THR A 230 -45.18 47.84 -39.54
CA THR A 230 -45.37 47.37 -40.92
C THR A 230 -46.84 47.35 -41.34
N GLU A 231 -47.75 46.92 -40.45
CA GLU A 231 -49.19 46.97 -40.70
C GLU A 231 -49.73 48.40 -40.84
N ILE A 232 -49.31 49.33 -39.98
CA ILE A 232 -49.69 50.76 -40.08
C ILE A 232 -49.18 51.36 -41.40
N ARG A 233 -47.92 51.07 -41.79
CA ARG A 233 -47.34 51.55 -43.06
C ARG A 233 -48.13 51.01 -44.26
N ALA A 234 -48.52 49.73 -44.23
CA ALA A 234 -49.34 49.13 -45.28
C ALA A 234 -50.74 49.77 -45.37
N GLY A 235 -51.35 50.11 -44.23
CA GLY A 235 -52.63 50.82 -44.17
C GLY A 235 -52.56 52.22 -44.81
N LEU A 236 -51.54 53.02 -44.47
CA LEU A 236 -51.36 54.36 -45.02
C LEU A 236 -51.12 54.35 -46.55
N LEU A 237 -50.33 53.42 -47.06
CA LEU A 237 -50.10 53.26 -48.51
C LEU A 237 -51.35 52.73 -49.26
N GLY A 238 -52.21 51.97 -48.59
CA GLY A 238 -53.46 51.46 -49.14
C GLY A 238 -54.55 52.53 -49.28
N ASP A 239 -54.53 53.55 -48.40
CA ASP A 239 -55.47 54.68 -48.46
C ASP A 239 -55.10 55.71 -49.53
N ASP A 240 -53.81 55.94 -49.80
CA ASP A 240 -53.33 56.78 -50.91
C ASP A 240 -53.71 56.24 -52.30
N LEU A 241 -53.84 54.91 -52.44
CA LEU A 241 -54.28 54.27 -53.68
C LEU A 241 -55.81 54.27 -53.87
N LYS A 242 -56.59 54.53 -52.81
CA LYS A 242 -58.06 54.65 -52.89
C LYS A 242 -58.53 56.08 -53.15
N GLN A 243 -57.65 57.08 -53.05
CA GLN A 243 -57.94 58.50 -53.32
C GLN A 243 -57.53 58.97 -54.72
N ARG A 244 -57.08 58.07 -55.62
CA ARG A 244 -56.78 58.38 -57.03
C ARG A 244 -57.78 57.78 -58.00
#